data_AF-A0A8S0FR69-F1
#
_entry.id   AF-A0A8S0FR69-F1
#
_cell.length_a   1.000
_cell.length_b   1.000
_cell.length_c   1.000
_cell.angle_alpha   90.00
_cell.angle_beta   90.00
_cell.angle_gamma   90.00
#
_symmetry.space_group_name_H-M   'P 1'
#
loop_
_entity.id
_entity.type
_entity.pdbx_description
1 polymer ?
#
loop_
_entity_poly.entity_id
_entity_poly.type
_entity_poly.pdbx_seq_one_letter_code
_entity_poly.pdbx_strand_id
1 'polypeptide(L)'
;MTCLQREPQRLWFFTFFLGVNELALPMAQRLQKKMSYEDARNWLTDYPRHAAAGLLPVALGKQGKDRDCARQALRLLVNLNQRETIEEIAQGYNQPDVLAALATLFDSEPLEEYPAKIAPLPGFYQFTLWRSQTTA
;
A
#
# COMPACT_ATOMS: atom_id res chain seq x y z
N MET A 1 -5.88 -19.55 -13.75
CA MET A 1 -4.91 -18.68 -14.45
C MET A 1 -3.65 -18.50 -13.60
N THR A 2 -2.80 -19.52 -13.53
CA THR A 2 -1.62 -19.58 -12.62
C THR A 2 -0.32 -19.02 -13.24
N CYS A 3 -0.36 -18.60 -14.50
CA CYS A 3 0.83 -18.16 -15.23
C CYS A 3 1.41 -16.82 -14.72
N LEU A 4 0.58 -15.93 -14.17
CA LEU A 4 1.02 -14.62 -13.65
C LEU A 4 1.83 -14.73 -12.35
N GLN A 5 1.66 -15.81 -11.59
CA GLN A 5 2.22 -15.96 -10.26
C GLN A 5 3.67 -16.49 -10.27
N ARG A 6 4.10 -17.11 -11.38
CA ARG A 6 5.43 -17.72 -11.49
C ARG A 6 6.54 -16.75 -11.90
N GLU A 7 6.26 -15.75 -12.73
CA GLU A 7 7.29 -14.83 -13.25
C GLU A 7 6.76 -13.38 -13.42
N PRO A 8 6.50 -12.66 -12.31
CA PRO A 8 5.90 -11.33 -12.37
C PRO A 8 6.78 -10.29 -13.06
N GLN A 9 8.11 -10.46 -13.04
CA GLN A 9 9.05 -9.46 -13.57
C GLN A 9 9.14 -9.44 -15.10
N ARG A 10 8.88 -10.58 -15.76
CA ARG A 10 9.08 -10.75 -17.21
C ARG A 10 7.84 -10.37 -18.02
N LEU A 11 6.66 -10.44 -17.42
CA LEU A 11 5.38 -10.09 -18.04
C LEU A 11 4.94 -8.65 -17.72
N TRP A 12 5.80 -7.86 -17.07
CA TRP A 12 5.41 -6.57 -16.49
C TRP A 12 4.97 -5.52 -17.52
N PHE A 13 5.59 -5.56 -18.71
CA PHE A 13 5.18 -4.74 -19.86
C PHE A 13 3.75 -5.04 -20.31
N PHE A 14 3.31 -6.30 -20.25
CA PHE A 14 1.94 -6.69 -20.62
C PHE A 14 0.94 -6.44 -19.48
N THR A 15 1.36 -6.56 -18.22
CA THR A 15 0.50 -6.30 -17.07
C THR A 15 0.11 -4.82 -16.93
N PHE A 16 0.87 -3.90 -17.54
CA PHE A 16 0.51 -2.48 -17.59
C PHE A 16 -0.80 -2.23 -18.37
N PHE A 17 -1.14 -3.11 -19.33
CA PHE A 17 -2.36 -3.02 -20.16
C PHE A 17 -3.53 -3.88 -19.65
N LEU A 18 -3.32 -4.66 -18.59
CA LEU A 18 -4.31 -5.59 -18.07
C LEU A 18 -4.84 -5.08 -16.73
N GLY A 19 -6.09 -4.57 -16.73
CA GLY A 19 -6.84 -4.19 -15.53
C GLY A 19 -7.27 -5.41 -14.70
N VAL A 20 -6.31 -6.17 -14.17
CA VAL A 20 -6.56 -7.39 -13.40
C VAL A 20 -6.38 -7.13 -11.91
N ASN A 21 -7.32 -7.63 -11.11
CA ASN A 21 -7.38 -7.46 -9.66
C ASN A 21 -6.09 -7.91 -8.94
N GLU A 22 -5.49 -9.00 -9.44
CA GLU A 22 -4.28 -9.64 -8.90
C GLU A 22 -3.03 -8.74 -8.97
N LEU A 23 -3.05 -7.71 -9.83
CA LEU A 23 -1.92 -6.77 -9.98
C LEU A 23 -1.96 -5.62 -8.98
N ALA A 24 -3.09 -5.45 -8.28
CA ALA A 24 -3.25 -4.33 -7.36
C ALA A 24 -2.23 -4.40 -6.20
N LEU A 25 -2.00 -5.58 -5.64
CA LEU A 25 -1.03 -5.78 -4.57
C LEU A 25 0.44 -5.53 -4.97
N PRO A 26 0.97 -6.11 -6.07
CA PRO A 26 2.34 -5.81 -6.49
C PRO A 26 2.53 -4.34 -6.87
N MET A 27 1.51 -3.66 -7.40
CA MET A 27 1.58 -2.21 -7.66
C MET A 27 1.62 -1.41 -6.36
N ALA A 28 0.79 -1.76 -5.36
CA ALA A 28 0.84 -1.15 -4.04
C ALA A 28 2.19 -1.36 -3.32
N GLN A 29 2.81 -2.53 -3.46
CA GLN A 29 4.15 -2.79 -2.92
C GLN A 29 5.24 -1.96 -3.61
N ARG A 30 5.12 -1.71 -4.91
CA ARG A 30 6.07 -0.88 -5.66
C ARG A 30 5.94 0.60 -5.34
N LEU A 31 4.77 1.02 -4.89
CA LEU A 31 4.54 2.36 -4.37
C LEU A 31 5.46 2.69 -3.18
N GLN A 32 5.83 1.70 -2.36
CA GLN A 32 6.82 1.89 -1.30
C GLN A 32 8.26 2.05 -1.82
N LYS A 33 8.53 1.69 -3.08
CA LYS A 33 9.86 1.76 -3.68
C LYS A 33 9.99 3.02 -4.53
N LYS A 34 10.94 3.89 -4.16
CA LYS A 34 11.21 5.16 -4.83
C LYS A 34 11.45 5.05 -6.35
N MET A 35 12.07 3.95 -6.81
CA MET A 35 12.40 3.72 -8.23
C MET A 35 11.22 3.26 -9.10
N SER A 36 10.07 2.89 -8.53
CA SER A 36 8.90 2.44 -9.30
C SER A 36 7.62 3.12 -8.86
N TYR A 37 7.75 4.25 -8.17
CA TYR A 37 6.64 5.03 -7.66
C TYR A 37 5.78 5.60 -8.80
N GLU A 38 6.42 6.20 -9.81
CA GLU A 38 5.74 6.83 -10.95
C GLU A 38 4.92 5.79 -11.75
N ASP A 39 5.53 4.64 -12.06
CA ASP A 39 4.87 3.57 -12.83
C ASP A 39 3.64 3.01 -12.08
N ALA A 40 3.79 2.79 -10.77
CA ALA A 40 2.69 2.30 -9.93
C ALA A 40 1.57 3.35 -9.81
N ARG A 41 1.93 4.63 -9.68
CA ARG A 41 0.97 5.73 -9.63
C ARG A 41 0.21 5.87 -10.95
N ASN A 42 0.91 5.79 -12.08
CA ASN A 42 0.29 5.87 -13.40
C ASN A 42 -0.71 4.73 -13.58
N TRP A 43 -0.32 3.49 -13.26
CA TRP A 43 -1.24 2.34 -13.33
C TRP A 43 -2.47 2.48 -12.42
N LEU A 44 -2.30 2.97 -11.19
CA LEU A 44 -3.41 3.22 -10.27
C LEU A 44 -4.36 4.31 -10.77
N THR A 45 -3.83 5.31 -11.47
CA THR A 45 -4.62 6.41 -12.05
C THR A 45 -5.36 5.95 -13.30
N ASP A 46 -4.75 5.08 -14.11
CA ASP A 46 -5.34 4.56 -15.34
C ASP A 46 -6.43 3.51 -15.06
N TYR A 47 -6.30 2.72 -13.98
CA TYR A 47 -7.23 1.63 -13.65
C TYR A 47 -7.73 1.67 -12.19
N PRO A 48 -8.38 2.76 -11.72
CA PRO A 48 -8.77 2.91 -10.33
C PRO A 48 -9.79 1.86 -9.88
N ARG A 49 -10.69 1.44 -10.78
CA ARG A 49 -11.72 0.43 -10.47
C ARG A 49 -11.13 -0.96 -10.22
N HIS A 50 -10.13 -1.35 -10.99
CA HIS A 50 -9.45 -2.64 -10.81
C HIS A 50 -8.49 -2.63 -9.63
N ALA A 51 -7.84 -1.48 -9.38
CA ALA A 51 -7.03 -1.28 -8.19
C ALA A 51 -7.88 -1.41 -6.92
N ALA A 52 -9.01 -0.70 -6.84
CA ALA A 52 -9.86 -0.71 -5.65
C ALA A 52 -10.39 -2.12 -5.33
N ALA A 53 -10.91 -2.84 -6.32
CA ALA A 53 -11.43 -4.21 -6.13
C ALA A 53 -10.35 -5.20 -5.61
N GLY A 54 -9.07 -4.93 -5.86
CA GLY A 54 -7.96 -5.81 -5.49
C GLY A 54 -7.35 -5.43 -4.15
N LEU A 55 -7.33 -4.13 -3.86
CA LEU A 55 -6.79 -3.59 -2.62
C LEU A 55 -7.78 -3.71 -1.46
N LEU A 56 -9.09 -3.61 -1.69
CA LEU A 56 -10.12 -3.75 -0.66
C LEU A 56 -9.98 -5.04 0.19
N PRO A 57 -9.94 -6.25 -0.40
CA PRO A 57 -9.80 -7.47 0.39
C PRO A 57 -8.45 -7.57 1.13
N VAL A 58 -7.38 -6.99 0.57
CA VAL A 58 -6.05 -7.01 1.21
C VAL A 58 -5.97 -6.00 2.35
N ALA A 59 -6.55 -4.81 2.19
CA ALA A 59 -6.57 -3.76 3.20
C ALA A 59 -7.40 -4.15 4.45
N LEU A 60 -8.41 -4.99 4.26
CA LEU A 60 -9.27 -5.52 5.32
C LEU A 60 -8.78 -6.86 5.88
N GLY A 61 -7.82 -7.50 5.21
CA GLY A 61 -7.25 -8.77 5.61
C GLY A 61 -6.32 -8.68 6.83
N LYS A 62 -5.50 -9.73 6.98
CA LYS A 62 -4.57 -9.86 8.11
C LYS A 62 -3.59 -8.68 8.18
N GLN A 63 -3.26 -8.29 9.41
CA GLN A 63 -2.25 -7.27 9.67
C GLN A 63 -0.89 -7.70 9.11
N GLY A 64 -0.23 -6.81 8.36
CA GLY A 64 1.06 -7.09 7.73
C GLY A 64 1.44 -6.03 6.71
N LYS A 65 2.68 -6.11 6.19
CA LYS A 65 3.23 -5.13 5.24
C LYS A 65 2.35 -4.93 4.01
N ASP A 66 1.72 -6.00 3.53
CA ASP A 66 0.85 -5.98 2.35
C ASP A 66 -0.44 -5.18 2.60
N ARG A 67 -0.97 -5.25 3.83
CA ARG A 67 -2.11 -4.44 4.27
C ARG A 67 -1.73 -2.95 4.30
N ASP A 68 -0.56 -2.63 4.84
CA ASP A 68 -0.08 -1.24 4.91
C ASP A 68 0.15 -0.66 3.50
N CYS A 69 0.72 -1.46 2.59
CA CYS A 69 0.82 -1.10 1.17
C CYS A 69 -0.55 -0.77 0.58
N ALA A 70 -1.52 -1.65 0.80
CA ALA A 70 -2.86 -1.51 0.22
C ALA A 70 -3.59 -0.28 0.76
N ARG A 71 -3.46 0.00 2.06
CA ARG A 71 -3.98 1.22 2.71
C ARG A 71 -3.37 2.48 2.11
N GLN A 72 -2.06 2.50 1.92
CA GLN A 72 -1.37 3.66 1.35
C GLN A 72 -1.77 3.89 -0.12
N ALA A 73 -1.94 2.82 -0.89
CA ALA A 73 -2.44 2.91 -2.27
C ALA A 73 -3.90 3.42 -2.34
N LEU A 74 -4.79 2.93 -1.47
CA LEU A 74 -6.18 3.42 -1.40
C LEU A 74 -6.25 4.90 -1.01
N ARG A 75 -5.40 5.35 -0.07
CA ARG A 75 -5.30 6.77 0.29
C ARG A 75 -4.82 7.64 -0.87
N LEU A 76 -3.85 7.16 -1.66
CA LEU A 76 -3.41 7.87 -2.85
C LEU A 76 -4.54 8.01 -3.87
N LEU A 77 -5.37 6.97 -4.07
CA LEU A 77 -6.55 7.06 -4.92
C LEU A 77 -7.56 8.10 -4.39
N VAL A 78 -7.79 8.17 -3.08
CA VAL A 78 -8.64 9.23 -2.48
C VAL A 78 -8.07 10.62 -2.71
N ASN A 79 -6.76 10.81 -2.56
CA ASN A 79 -6.09 12.09 -2.84
C ASN A 79 -6.19 12.49 -4.33
N LEU A 80 -6.39 11.51 -5.22
CA LEU A 80 -6.62 11.73 -6.65
C LEU A 80 -8.11 11.95 -7.00
N ASN A 81 -8.96 12.22 -6.01
CA ASN A 81 -10.42 12.38 -6.15
C ASN A 81 -11.15 11.11 -6.65
N GLN A 82 -10.57 9.92 -6.52
CA GLN A 82 -11.18 8.65 -6.92
C GLN A 82 -11.99 7.99 -5.78
N ARG A 83 -12.43 8.78 -4.79
CA ARG A 83 -13.17 8.26 -3.62
C ARG A 83 -14.49 7.62 -4.03
N GLU A 84 -15.27 8.28 -4.89
CA GLU A 84 -16.57 7.80 -5.36
C GLU A 84 -16.45 6.43 -6.03
N THR A 85 -15.45 6.25 -6.90
CA THR A 85 -15.16 4.97 -7.56
C THR A 85 -14.90 3.84 -6.56
N ILE A 86 -14.18 4.13 -5.47
CA ILE A 86 -13.91 3.13 -4.42
C ILE A 86 -15.19 2.78 -3.66
N GLU A 87 -16.01 3.77 -3.34
CA GLU A 87 -17.28 3.59 -2.63
C GLU A 87 -18.28 2.79 -3.47
N GLU A 88 -18.41 3.07 -4.77
CA GLU A 88 -19.24 2.28 -5.70
C GLU A 88 -18.85 0.80 -5.69
N ILE A 89 -17.55 0.52 -5.72
CA ILE A 89 -17.04 -0.85 -5.72
C ILE A 89 -17.25 -1.51 -4.37
N ALA A 90 -17.03 -0.78 -3.27
CA ALA A 90 -17.31 -1.25 -1.93
C ALA A 90 -18.80 -1.57 -1.74
N GLN A 91 -19.70 -0.75 -2.28
CA GLN A 91 -21.14 -1.02 -2.33
C GLN A 91 -21.46 -2.29 -3.12
N GLY A 92 -20.74 -2.54 -4.23
CA GLY A 92 -20.87 -3.78 -5.02
C GLY A 92 -20.60 -5.06 -4.22
N TYR A 93 -19.80 -5.01 -3.15
CA TYR A 93 -19.59 -6.15 -2.27
C TYR A 93 -20.78 -6.42 -1.32
N ASN A 94 -21.73 -5.48 -1.16
CA ASN A 94 -22.92 -5.59 -0.31
C ASN A 94 -22.64 -6.01 1.16
N GLN A 95 -21.43 -5.75 1.66
CA GLN A 95 -21.03 -6.09 3.02
C GLN A 95 -20.90 -4.81 3.87
N PRO A 96 -21.77 -4.61 4.88
CA PRO A 96 -21.73 -3.41 5.71
C PRO A 96 -20.42 -3.29 6.49
N ASP A 97 -19.82 -4.42 6.86
CA ASP A 97 -18.53 -4.48 7.57
C ASP A 97 -17.38 -3.89 6.72
N VAL A 98 -17.42 -4.10 5.39
CA VAL A 98 -16.44 -3.56 4.45
C VAL A 98 -16.56 -2.04 4.35
N LEU A 99 -17.79 -1.52 4.29
CA LEU A 99 -18.05 -0.08 4.25
C LEU A 99 -17.65 0.61 5.57
N ALA A 100 -17.98 0.00 6.71
CA ALA A 100 -17.58 0.51 8.01
C ALA A 100 -16.04 0.48 8.19
N ALA A 101 -15.40 -0.58 7.73
CA ALA A 101 -13.94 -0.67 7.78
C ALA A 101 -13.25 0.29 6.79
N LEU A 102 -13.89 0.61 5.66
CA LEU A 102 -13.42 1.64 4.72
C LEU A 102 -13.51 3.04 5.34
N ALA A 103 -14.63 3.37 5.98
CA ALA A 103 -14.82 4.64 6.67
C ALA A 103 -13.78 4.82 7.78
N THR A 104 -13.57 3.80 8.63
CA THR A 104 -12.53 3.86 9.68
C THR A 104 -11.12 3.98 9.10
N LEU A 105 -10.85 3.41 7.92
CA LEU A 105 -9.56 3.54 7.23
C LEU A 105 -9.31 4.97 6.74
N PHE A 106 -10.34 5.65 6.24
CA PHE A 106 -10.23 7.06 5.84
C PHE A 106 -10.21 8.03 7.01
N ASP A 107 -10.89 7.72 8.11
CA ASP A 107 -10.85 8.53 9.34
C ASP A 107 -9.52 8.35 10.10
N SER A 108 -8.85 7.20 9.97
CA SER A 108 -7.54 6.98 10.57
C SER A 108 -6.48 7.85 9.88
N GLU A 109 -6.02 8.90 10.58
CA GLU A 109 -5.00 9.84 10.13
C GLU A 109 -3.65 9.15 9.80
N PRO A 110 -2.87 9.71 8.87
CA PRO A 110 -1.61 9.14 8.38
C PRO A 110 -0.49 9.07 9.44
N LEU A 111 -0.66 9.67 10.62
CA LEU A 111 0.35 9.70 11.67
C LEU A 111 0.39 8.41 12.52
N GLU A 112 -0.68 7.62 12.52
CA GLU A 112 -0.76 6.40 13.36
C GLU A 112 -0.15 5.16 12.70
N GLU A 113 0.17 5.20 11.40
CA GLU A 113 0.86 4.11 10.71
C GLU A 113 2.36 4.15 11.00
N TYR A 114 2.70 3.89 12.26
CA TYR A 114 4.06 3.58 12.64
C TYR A 114 4.49 2.26 11.99
N PRO A 115 5.72 2.19 11.43
CA PRO A 115 6.22 0.92 10.91
C PRO A 115 6.22 -0.11 12.04
N ALA A 116 5.59 -1.27 11.81
CA ALA A 116 5.50 -2.35 12.79
C ALA A 116 6.86 -2.81 13.33
N LYS A 117 7.96 -2.44 12.65
CA LYS A 117 9.33 -2.64 13.10
C LYS A 117 10.11 -1.33 13.00
N ILE A 118 10.31 -0.67 14.13
CA ILE A 118 11.20 0.48 14.27
C ILE A 118 12.64 -0.03 14.08
N ALA A 119 13.36 0.51 13.10
CA ALA A 119 14.76 0.18 12.91
C ALA A 119 15.57 0.66 14.13
N PRO A 120 16.59 -0.10 14.58
CA PRO A 120 17.45 0.35 15.66
C PRO A 120 18.10 1.68 15.28
N LEU A 121 18.19 2.58 16.26
CA LEU A 121 18.81 3.89 16.11
C LEU A 121 20.24 3.72 15.54
N PRO A 122 20.65 4.54 14.55
CA PRO A 122 22.02 4.56 14.06
C PRO A 122 23.00 4.70 15.23
N GLY A 123 24.20 4.10 15.12
CA GLY A 123 25.20 4.11 16.20
C GLY A 123 25.53 5.50 16.76
N PHE A 124 25.42 6.55 15.94
CA PHE A 124 25.57 7.94 16.36
C PHE A 124 24.62 8.37 17.50
N TYR A 125 23.41 7.81 17.53
CA TYR A 125 22.38 8.08 18.54
C TYR A 125 22.45 7.13 19.75
N GLN A 126 23.50 6.30 19.86
CA GLN A 126 23.70 5.45 21.03
C GLN A 126 24.44 6.23 22.13
N PHE A 127 23.73 6.54 23.21
CA PHE A 127 24.24 7.27 24.38
C PHE A 127 25.51 6.67 25.01
N THR A 128 25.82 5.40 24.72
CA THR A 128 27.02 4.71 25.21
C THR A 128 28.33 5.27 24.66
N LEU A 129 28.30 5.94 23.49
CA LEU A 129 29.48 6.53 22.86
C LEU A 129 29.78 7.96 23.33
N TRP A 130 28.90 8.56 24.14
CA TRP A 130 29.03 9.96 24.59
C TRP A 130 29.84 10.13 25.88
N ARG A 131 30.38 9.05 26.46
CA ARG A 131 31.31 9.19 27.58
C ARG A 131 32.64 9.72 27.06
N SER A 132 32.79 11.03 27.16
CA SER A 132 34.05 11.76 27.03
C SER A 132 35.16 11.05 27.79
N GLN A 133 36.27 10.77 27.11
CA GLN A 133 37.48 10.24 27.73
C GLN A 133 37.98 11.27 28.76
N THR A 134 37.78 10.98 30.05
CA THR A 134 38.40 11.76 31.13
C THR A 134 39.84 11.27 31.24
N THR A 135 40.74 11.91 30.52
CA THR A 135 42.18 11.67 30.64
C THR A 135 42.63 12.07 32.04
N ALA A 136 43.33 11.14 32.70
CA ALA A 136 43.94 11.27 34.03
C ALA A 136 45.11 12.26 34.05
#